data_AF-A0A1E4EQ51-F1
#
_entry.id   AF-A0A1E4EQ51-F1
#
_cell.length_a   1.000
_cell.length_b   1.000
_cell.length_c   1.000
_cell.angle_alpha   90.00
_cell.angle_beta   90.00
_cell.angle_gamma   90.00
#
_symmetry.space_group_name_H-M   'P 1'
#
loop_
_entity.id
_entity.type
_entity.pdbx_description
1 polymer ?
#
loop_
_entity_poly.entity_id
_entity_poly.type
_entity_poly.pdbx_seq_one_letter_code
_entity_poly.pdbx_strand_id
1 'polypeptide(L)'
;MQAGTARKGARIVDRPEYASKFSPLTGRRDTTVSDAVAAMKARNYGCIVITDASDRVEGIVTERDIMFKLVAERRDPDHVTLSEIMTADIRMARETDNVLDWLRIMSNERFRRLPVVDAEGRLQALLTQGDFVSYTWPDLLYQAGGLAKATILGQLHYILTGLLALGLILVAVLALT
;
A
#
# COMPACT_ATOMS: atom_id res chain seq x y z
N MET A 1 18.07 -14.69 13.09
CA MET A 1 17.17 -13.82 12.30
C MET A 1 18.01 -13.20 11.19
N GLN A 2 18.09 -13.87 10.03
CA GLN A 2 18.94 -13.43 8.93
C GLN A 2 18.27 -12.25 8.22
N ALA A 3 18.96 -11.12 8.17
CA ALA A 3 18.58 -9.96 7.37
C ALA A 3 18.58 -10.38 5.89
N GLY A 4 17.39 -10.63 5.35
CA GLY A 4 17.20 -10.88 3.94
C GLY A 4 17.63 -9.65 3.17
N THR A 5 18.60 -9.82 2.27
CA THR A 5 19.02 -8.82 1.29
C THR A 5 17.81 -8.16 0.65
N ALA A 6 17.59 -6.87 0.94
CA ALA A 6 16.47 -6.11 0.40
C ALA A 6 16.51 -6.19 -1.14
N ARG A 7 15.49 -6.80 -1.73
CA ARG A 7 15.32 -6.82 -3.20
C ARG A 7 15.29 -5.36 -3.68
N LYS A 8 15.98 -5.07 -4.79
CA LYS A 8 15.94 -3.75 -5.45
C LYS A 8 14.46 -3.38 -5.70
N GLY A 9 14.02 -2.20 -5.20
CA GLY A 9 12.62 -1.78 -5.25
C GLY A 9 11.77 -2.15 -4.03
N ALA A 10 12.32 -2.77 -2.98
CA ALA A 10 11.54 -3.10 -1.78
C ALA A 10 11.19 -1.89 -0.92
N ARG A 11 12.02 -0.83 -0.96
CA ARG A 11 11.81 0.37 -0.13
C ARG A 11 10.67 1.22 -0.67
N ILE A 12 9.99 1.93 0.22
CA ILE A 12 8.90 2.83 -0.16
C ILE A 12 9.37 3.87 -1.18
N VAL A 13 10.51 4.51 -0.94
CA VAL A 13 11.06 5.56 -1.83
C VAL A 13 11.46 5.05 -3.23
N ASP A 14 11.76 3.77 -3.37
CA ASP A 14 12.18 3.19 -4.65
C ASP A 14 10.99 2.91 -5.59
N ARG A 15 9.75 3.01 -5.09
CA ARG A 15 8.55 2.70 -5.85
C ARG A 15 8.15 3.89 -6.73
N PRO A 16 7.94 3.71 -8.04
CA PRO A 16 7.58 4.81 -8.93
C PRO A 16 6.28 5.50 -8.51
N GLU A 17 5.35 4.77 -7.90
CA GLU A 17 4.07 5.31 -7.45
C GLU A 17 4.18 6.09 -6.13
N TYR A 18 5.33 6.03 -5.44
CA TYR A 18 5.64 6.93 -4.33
C TYR A 18 5.90 8.36 -4.83
N ALA A 19 6.69 8.50 -5.89
CA ALA A 19 7.05 9.81 -6.45
C ALA A 19 5.85 10.56 -7.05
N SER A 20 4.86 9.83 -7.57
CA SER A 20 3.64 10.42 -8.14
C SER A 20 2.57 10.78 -7.11
N LYS A 21 2.84 10.58 -5.82
CA LYS A 21 1.79 10.67 -4.80
C LYS A 21 1.46 12.11 -4.44
N PHE A 22 0.16 12.41 -4.40
CA PHE A 22 -0.36 13.71 -3.98
C PHE A 22 0.05 14.06 -2.56
N SER A 23 0.23 15.37 -2.32
CA SER A 23 0.53 15.90 -1.00
C SER A 23 -0.57 15.49 0.00
N PRO A 24 -0.19 14.90 1.15
CA PRO A 24 -1.14 14.54 2.18
C PRO A 24 -1.84 15.79 2.70
N LEU A 25 -3.13 15.68 3.03
CA LEU A 25 -3.83 16.77 3.71
C LEU A 25 -3.36 16.83 5.16
N THR A 26 -2.86 17.99 5.54
CA THR A 26 -2.38 18.28 6.88
C THR A 26 -3.26 19.30 7.57
N GLY A 27 -3.30 19.21 8.90
CA GLY A 27 -3.98 20.16 9.79
C GLY A 27 -3.14 20.43 11.03
N ARG A 28 -3.54 21.44 11.80
CA ARG A 28 -2.96 21.76 13.11
C ARG A 28 -3.84 21.21 14.24
N ARG A 29 -3.28 21.12 15.44
CA ARG A 29 -3.97 20.58 16.63
C ARG A 29 -5.25 21.33 16.97
N ASP A 30 -5.24 22.65 16.76
CA ASP A 30 -6.29 23.62 17.05
C ASP A 30 -7.32 23.78 15.90
N THR A 31 -7.07 23.15 14.74
CA THR A 31 -8.04 23.15 13.63
C THR A 31 -9.35 22.51 14.09
N THR A 32 -10.48 23.16 13.78
CA THR A 32 -11.80 22.60 14.12
C THR A 32 -12.10 21.36 13.30
N VAL A 33 -12.95 20.47 13.81
CA VAL A 33 -13.39 19.29 13.06
C VAL A 33 -14.20 19.72 11.82
N SER A 34 -14.98 20.79 11.92
CA SER A 34 -15.74 21.37 10.80
C SER A 34 -14.83 21.76 9.63
N ASP A 35 -13.78 22.55 9.88
CA ASP A 35 -12.82 22.99 8.87
C ASP A 35 -12.07 21.80 8.26
N ALA A 36 -11.65 20.86 9.11
CA ALA A 36 -10.97 19.65 8.66
C ALA A 36 -11.84 18.80 7.74
N VAL A 37 -13.12 18.60 8.08
CA VAL A 37 -14.08 17.85 7.26
C VAL A 37 -14.35 18.57 5.94
N ALA A 38 -14.46 19.90 5.94
CA ALA A 38 -14.59 20.68 4.71
C ALA A 38 -13.37 20.50 3.79
N ALA A 39 -12.16 20.53 4.34
CA ALA A 39 -10.93 20.30 3.59
C ALA A 39 -10.81 18.86 3.07
N MET A 40 -11.20 17.87 3.89
CA MET A 40 -11.29 16.46 3.52
C MET A 40 -12.24 16.26 2.34
N LYS A 41 -13.44 16.86 2.39
CA LYS A 41 -14.42 16.82 1.30
C LYS A 41 -13.87 17.45 0.02
N ALA A 42 -13.28 18.64 0.11
CA ALA A 42 -12.78 19.38 -1.05
C ALA A 42 -11.69 18.61 -1.83
N ARG A 43 -10.87 17.82 -1.12
CA ARG A 43 -9.77 17.03 -1.72
C ARG A 43 -10.08 15.54 -1.87
N ASN A 44 -11.31 15.12 -1.54
CA ASN A 44 -11.73 13.72 -1.53
C ASN A 44 -10.81 12.80 -0.70
N TYR A 45 -10.47 13.23 0.52
CA TYR A 45 -9.62 12.48 1.44
C TYR A 45 -10.39 12.01 2.66
N GLY A 46 -10.17 10.74 3.05
CA GLY A 46 -10.79 10.13 4.23
C GLY A 46 -10.00 10.26 5.54
N CYS A 47 -8.93 11.07 5.55
CA CYS A 47 -8.22 11.43 6.77
C CYS A 47 -7.41 12.73 6.62
N ILE A 48 -7.04 13.31 7.75
CA ILE A 48 -6.14 14.46 7.87
C ILE A 48 -5.01 14.12 8.85
N VAL A 49 -3.76 14.40 8.46
CA VAL A 49 -2.59 14.19 9.30
C VAL A 49 -2.30 15.46 10.08
N ILE A 50 -2.09 15.35 11.38
CA ILE A 50 -1.82 16.51 12.22
C ILE A 50 -0.31 16.65 12.33
N THR A 51 0.18 17.86 12.07
CA THR A 51 1.61 18.15 12.06
C THR A 51 1.93 19.39 12.88
N ASP A 52 3.15 19.46 13.40
CA ASP A 52 3.69 20.65 14.07
C ASP A 52 4.23 21.68 13.05
N ALA A 53 4.66 22.86 13.54
CA ALA A 53 5.21 23.91 12.69
C ALA A 53 6.43 23.51 11.84
N SER A 54 7.08 22.38 12.14
CA SER A 54 8.21 21.80 11.41
C SER A 54 7.80 20.61 10.53
N ASP A 55 6.50 20.42 10.29
CA ASP A 55 5.88 19.32 9.54
C ASP A 55 6.07 17.92 10.16
N ARG A 56 6.45 17.84 11.44
CA ARG A 56 6.53 16.56 12.15
C ARG A 56 5.14 16.05 12.47
N VAL A 57 4.94 14.76 12.27
CA VAL A 57 3.63 14.13 12.50
C VAL A 57 3.36 13.99 14.00
N GLU A 58 2.23 14.54 14.44
CA GLU A 58 1.76 14.45 15.83
C GLU A 58 0.55 13.53 16.00
N GLY A 59 -0.16 13.24 14.91
CA GLY A 59 -1.33 12.36 14.95
C GLY A 59 -2.10 12.29 13.64
N ILE A 60 -3.21 11.57 13.66
CA ILE A 60 -4.11 11.45 12.51
C ILE A 60 -5.57 11.46 12.98
N VAL A 61 -6.44 12.06 12.17
CA VAL A 61 -7.89 11.93 12.30
C VAL A 61 -8.43 11.31 11.03
N THR A 62 -9.19 10.24 11.20
CA THR A 62 -9.85 9.51 10.11
C THR A 62 -11.36 9.68 10.18
N GLU A 63 -12.07 9.29 9.11
CA GLU A 63 -13.54 9.17 9.13
C GLU A 63 -14.05 8.37 10.34
N ARG A 64 -13.33 7.33 10.76
CA ARG A 64 -13.68 6.54 11.94
C ARG A 64 -13.64 7.38 13.21
N ASP A 65 -12.61 8.20 13.39
CA ASP A 65 -12.49 9.06 14.57
C ASP A 65 -13.63 10.06 14.64
N ILE A 66 -13.99 10.67 13.50
CA ILE A 66 -15.15 11.58 13.41
C ILE A 66 -16.45 10.86 13.79
N MET A 67 -16.68 9.66 13.25
CA MET A 67 -17.88 8.88 13.54
C MET A 67 -18.00 8.51 15.02
N PHE A 68 -16.93 8.04 15.65
CA PHE A 68 -16.98 7.53 17.02
C PHE A 68 -16.76 8.59 18.10
N LYS A 69 -15.88 9.58 17.88
CA LYS A 69 -15.46 10.55 18.91
C LYS A 69 -16.14 11.92 18.78
N LEU A 70 -16.83 12.18 17.66
CA LEU A 70 -17.63 13.41 17.47
C LEU A 70 -19.11 13.07 17.35
N VAL A 71 -19.49 12.29 16.33
CA VAL A 71 -20.90 12.06 15.98
C VAL A 71 -21.62 11.20 17.04
N ALA A 72 -21.02 10.07 17.43
CA ALA A 72 -21.62 9.20 18.46
C ALA A 72 -21.75 9.89 19.83
N GLU A 73 -20.85 10.83 20.12
CA GLU A 73 -20.84 11.64 21.35
C GLU A 73 -21.70 12.92 21.24
N ARG A 74 -22.31 13.19 20.09
CA ARG A 74 -23.15 14.38 19.82
C ARG A 74 -22.44 15.71 20.09
N ARG A 75 -21.15 15.78 19.78
CA ARG A 75 -20.34 16.98 19.97
C ARG A 75 -20.47 17.92 18.77
N ASP A 76 -20.32 19.21 19.03
CA ASP A 76 -20.39 20.26 18.00
C ASP A 76 -19.07 20.35 17.21
N PRO A 77 -19.06 20.10 15.88
CA PRO A 77 -17.84 20.15 15.07
C PRO A 77 -17.17 21.51 14.99
N ASP A 78 -17.90 22.61 15.27
CA ASP A 78 -17.34 23.97 15.22
C ASP A 78 -16.55 24.31 16.50
N HIS A 79 -16.77 23.56 17.58
CA HIS A 79 -16.13 23.78 18.89
C HIS A 79 -15.15 22.68 19.29
N VAL A 80 -15.14 21.55 18.56
CA VAL A 80 -14.18 20.46 18.78
C VAL A 80 -12.99 20.63 17.85
N THR A 81 -11.79 20.49 18.40
CA THR A 81 -10.54 20.53 17.67
C THR A 81 -10.05 19.15 17.26
N LEU A 82 -9.18 19.08 16.26
CA LEU A 82 -8.53 17.84 15.84
C LEU A 82 -7.78 17.16 16.98
N SER A 83 -7.12 17.92 17.85
CA SER A 83 -6.35 17.37 18.97
C SER A 83 -7.18 16.55 19.97
N GLU A 84 -8.48 16.84 20.08
CA GLU A 84 -9.38 16.15 20.99
C GLU A 84 -9.86 14.80 20.46
N ILE A 85 -9.82 14.61 19.13
CA ILE A 85 -10.31 13.38 18.49
C ILE A 85 -9.22 12.61 17.75
N MET A 86 -8.00 13.13 17.68
CA MET A 86 -6.89 12.45 17.00
C MET A 86 -6.47 11.16 17.67
N THR A 87 -5.80 10.32 16.89
CA THR A 87 -4.93 9.28 17.41
C THR A 87 -3.51 9.83 17.36
N ALA A 88 -2.84 9.97 18.52
CA ALA A 88 -1.53 10.59 18.64
C ALA A 88 -0.38 9.60 18.44
N ASP A 89 -0.44 8.44 19.12
CA ASP A 89 0.56 7.37 18.98
C ASP A 89 0.24 6.50 17.77
N ILE A 90 0.66 6.98 16.59
CA ILE A 90 0.39 6.30 15.33
C ILE A 90 1.64 5.64 14.78
N ARG A 91 1.42 4.50 14.12
CA ARG A 91 2.45 3.86 13.32
C ARG A 91 2.81 4.75 12.13
N MET A 92 4.12 4.93 11.92
CA MET A 92 4.67 5.69 10.81
C MET A 92 5.79 4.89 10.17
N ALA A 93 5.86 4.93 8.85
CA ALA A 93 6.94 4.34 8.08
C ALA A 93 8.03 5.36 7.80
N ARG A 94 9.28 4.92 7.71
CA ARG A 94 10.33 5.71 7.04
C ARG A 94 10.29 5.45 5.54
N GLU A 95 10.71 6.44 4.76
CA GLU A 95 10.85 6.30 3.30
C GLU A 95 11.75 5.13 2.87
N THR A 96 12.70 4.77 3.72
CA THR A 96 13.64 3.67 3.52
C THR A 96 13.09 2.29 3.91
N ASP A 97 11.93 2.23 4.55
CA ASP A 97 11.35 0.97 5.03
C ASP A 97 10.84 0.12 3.87
N ASN A 98 10.78 -1.19 4.11
CA ASN A 98 10.24 -2.14 3.14
C ASN A 98 8.70 -2.03 3.09
N VAL A 99 8.17 -1.79 1.89
CA VAL A 99 6.72 -1.64 1.67
C VAL A 99 5.94 -2.90 2.06
N LEU A 100 6.48 -4.10 1.80
CA LEU A 100 5.77 -5.37 2.07
C LEU A 100 5.63 -5.66 3.57
N ASP A 101 6.59 -5.22 4.38
CA ASP A 101 6.52 -5.38 5.83
C ASP A 101 5.41 -4.49 6.39
N TRP A 102 5.34 -3.24 5.92
CA TRP A 102 4.27 -2.32 6.28
C TRP A 102 2.89 -2.79 5.85
N LEU A 103 2.77 -3.41 4.67
CA LEU A 103 1.50 -3.98 4.21
C LEU A 103 1.02 -5.13 5.11
N ARG A 104 1.94 -5.95 5.62
CA ARG A 104 1.61 -6.98 6.62
C ARG A 104 1.20 -6.37 7.96
N ILE A 105 1.93 -5.36 8.43
CA ILE A 105 1.63 -4.65 9.68
C ILE A 105 0.24 -3.99 9.59
N MET A 106 -0.03 -3.24 8.52
CA MET A 106 -1.34 -2.61 8.25
C MET A 106 -2.49 -3.63 8.29
N SER A 107 -2.30 -4.79 7.65
CA SER A 107 -3.28 -5.88 7.65
C SER A 107 -3.53 -6.44 9.05
N ASN A 108 -2.46 -6.75 9.79
CA ASN A 108 -2.54 -7.38 11.11
C ASN A 108 -3.07 -6.43 12.20
N GLU A 109 -2.59 -5.19 12.19
CA GLU A 109 -2.98 -4.15 13.17
C GLU A 109 -4.24 -3.38 12.73
N ARG A 110 -4.84 -3.74 11.58
CA ARG A 110 -6.13 -3.23 11.07
C ARG A 110 -6.21 -1.72 10.88
N PHE A 111 -5.12 -1.10 10.44
CA PHE A 111 -5.12 0.31 10.03
C PHE A 111 -4.88 0.44 8.52
N ARG A 112 -5.46 1.49 7.93
CA ARG A 112 -5.55 1.67 6.47
C ARG A 112 -4.83 2.88 5.94
N ARG A 113 -4.23 3.68 6.83
CA ARG A 113 -3.55 4.93 6.55
C ARG A 113 -2.21 4.90 7.27
N LEU A 114 -1.12 5.06 6.54
CA LEU A 114 0.25 4.93 7.02
C LEU A 114 1.02 6.18 6.60
N PRO A 115 1.22 7.15 7.51
CA PRO A 115 2.12 8.25 7.26
C PRO A 115 3.53 7.76 6.99
N VAL A 116 4.17 8.32 5.97
CA VAL A 116 5.57 8.08 5.62
C VAL A 116 6.34 9.35 5.95
N VAL A 117 7.41 9.21 6.71
CA VAL A 117 8.21 10.31 7.23
C VAL A 117 9.68 10.18 6.86
N ASP A 118 10.38 11.31 6.85
CA ASP A 118 11.83 11.37 6.67
C ASP A 118 12.61 10.99 7.94
N ALA A 119 13.93 11.19 7.92
CA ALA A 119 14.80 10.90 9.05
C ALA A 119 14.43 11.71 10.30
N GLU A 120 13.97 12.95 10.13
CA GLU A 120 13.59 13.91 11.16
C GLU A 120 12.14 13.76 11.62
N GLY A 121 11.36 12.87 11.00
CA GLY A 121 9.96 12.62 11.34
C GLY A 121 8.98 13.56 10.64
N ARG A 122 9.42 14.31 9.61
CA ARG A 122 8.55 15.18 8.83
C ARG A 122 7.76 14.38 7.80
N LEU A 123 6.50 14.72 7.63
CA LEU A 123 5.59 14.02 6.72
C LEU A 123 6.01 14.20 5.26
N GLN A 124 6.26 13.09 4.58
CA GLN A 124 6.60 13.07 3.15
C GLN A 124 5.42 12.58 2.31
N ALA A 125 4.73 11.54 2.76
CA ALA A 125 3.58 10.99 2.05
C ALA A 125 2.60 10.28 2.99
N LEU A 126 1.45 9.88 2.45
CA LEU A 126 0.48 9.04 3.16
C LEU A 126 0.18 7.80 2.33
N LEU A 127 0.62 6.62 2.76
CA LEU A 127 0.25 5.34 2.18
C LEU A 127 -1.12 4.87 2.68
N THR A 128 -1.87 4.21 1.81
CA THR A 128 -3.18 3.64 2.09
C THR A 128 -3.21 2.18 1.69
N GLN A 129 -4.16 1.42 2.26
CA GLN A 129 -4.37 0.04 1.83
C GLN A 129 -4.79 -0.05 0.34
N GLY A 130 -5.40 0.99 -0.24
CA GLY A 130 -5.71 1.03 -1.67
C GLY A 130 -4.45 1.02 -2.54
N ASP A 131 -3.35 1.62 -2.06
CA ASP A 131 -2.08 1.63 -2.78
C ASP A 131 -1.43 0.23 -2.83
N PHE A 132 -1.82 -0.68 -1.93
CA PHE A 132 -1.36 -2.07 -1.94
C PHE A 132 -1.56 -2.72 -3.31
N VAL A 133 -2.72 -2.50 -3.92
CA VAL A 133 -3.07 -3.05 -5.22
C VAL A 133 -2.10 -2.53 -6.27
N SER A 134 -1.90 -1.21 -6.32
CA SER A 134 -0.97 -0.59 -7.28
C SER A 134 0.45 -1.13 -7.12
N TYR A 135 0.92 -1.29 -5.88
CA TYR A 135 2.30 -1.69 -5.62
C TYR A 135 2.57 -3.19 -5.81
N THR A 136 1.59 -4.06 -5.54
CA THR A 136 1.84 -5.51 -5.51
C THR A 136 1.40 -6.25 -6.75
N TRP A 137 0.45 -5.70 -7.52
CA TRP A 137 -0.04 -6.34 -8.75
C TRP A 137 1.04 -6.51 -9.82
N PRO A 138 1.89 -5.50 -10.10
CA PRO A 138 2.96 -5.65 -11.09
C PRO A 138 3.95 -6.74 -10.71
N ASP A 139 4.36 -6.78 -9.44
CA ASP A 139 5.28 -7.79 -8.90
C ASP A 139 4.66 -9.20 -8.97
N LEU A 140 3.38 -9.34 -8.64
CA LEU A 140 2.65 -10.60 -8.70
C LEU A 140 2.53 -11.11 -10.14
N LEU A 141 2.14 -10.25 -11.08
CA LEU A 141 2.01 -10.61 -12.50
C LEU A 141 3.36 -10.98 -13.11
N TYR A 142 4.43 -10.26 -12.75
CA TYR A 142 5.78 -10.59 -13.19
C TYR A 142 6.21 -11.98 -12.71
N GLN A 143 5.97 -12.30 -11.43
CA GLN A 143 6.27 -13.62 -10.87
C GLN A 143 5.45 -14.73 -11.52
N ALA A 144 4.15 -14.51 -11.72
CA ALA A 144 3.28 -15.46 -12.39
C ALA A 144 3.75 -15.74 -13.83
N GLY A 145 4.13 -14.70 -14.59
CA GLY A 145 4.69 -14.84 -15.93
C GLY A 145 6.04 -15.58 -15.95
N GLY A 146 6.89 -15.35 -14.95
CA GLY A 146 8.16 -16.06 -14.79
C GLY A 146 7.98 -17.56 -14.53
N LEU A 147 7.07 -17.92 -13.62
CA LEU A 147 6.71 -19.32 -13.34
C LEU A 147 6.11 -20.00 -14.58
N ALA A 148 5.22 -19.34 -15.31
CA ALA A 148 4.64 -19.87 -16.54
C ALA A 148 5.72 -20.16 -17.60
N LYS A 149 6.65 -19.22 -17.82
CA LYS A 149 7.79 -19.42 -18.74
C LYS A 149 8.67 -20.58 -18.30
N ALA A 150 9.04 -20.66 -17.02
CA ALA A 150 9.89 -21.73 -16.51
C ALA A 150 9.24 -23.12 -16.67
N THR A 151 7.93 -23.24 -16.41
CA THR A 151 7.19 -24.49 -16.61
C THR A 151 7.12 -24.89 -18.08
N ILE A 152 6.75 -23.97 -18.98
CA ILE A 152 6.61 -24.26 -20.42
C ILE A 152 7.97 -24.58 -21.05
N LEU A 153 9.00 -23.78 -20.77
CA LEU A 153 10.33 -23.96 -21.35
C LEU A 153 11.02 -25.20 -20.77
N GLY A 154 10.83 -25.47 -19.47
CA GLY A 154 11.37 -26.66 -18.80
C GLY A 154 10.74 -27.96 -19.31
N GLN A 155 9.46 -27.94 -19.69
CA GLN A 155 8.75 -29.10 -20.25
C GLN A 155 8.86 -29.22 -21.77
N LEU A 156 9.53 -28.27 -22.44
CA LEU A 156 9.57 -28.21 -23.91
C LEU A 156 10.14 -29.50 -24.52
N HIS A 157 11.15 -30.08 -23.90
CA HIS A 157 11.74 -31.34 -24.40
C HIS A 157 10.75 -32.51 -24.29
N TYR A 158 9.96 -32.62 -23.21
CA TYR A 158 8.91 -33.63 -23.09
C TYR A 158 7.80 -33.45 -24.14
N ILE A 159 7.39 -32.21 -24.39
CA ILE A 159 6.40 -31.87 -25.43
C ILE A 159 6.93 -32.26 -26.81
N LEU A 160 8.17 -31.91 -27.13
CA LEU A 160 8.81 -32.25 -28.40
C LEU A 160 8.92 -33.77 -28.59
N THR A 161 9.42 -34.50 -27.58
CA THR A 161 9.52 -35.97 -27.66
C THR A 161 8.14 -36.64 -27.79
N GLY A 162 7.12 -36.10 -27.11
CA GLY A 162 5.76 -36.61 -27.20
C GLY A 162 5.14 -36.41 -28.59
N LEU A 163 5.31 -35.22 -29.18
CA LEU A 163 4.85 -34.94 -30.55
C LEU A 163 5.55 -35.83 -31.59
N LEU A 164 6.85 -36.05 -31.43
CA LEU A 164 7.63 -36.92 -32.31
C LEU A 164 7.15 -38.38 -32.24
N ALA A 165 6.92 -38.88 -31.02
CA ALA A 165 6.38 -40.23 -30.80
C ALA A 165 4.97 -40.39 -31.38
N LEU A 166 4.09 -39.41 -31.19
CA LEU A 166 2.73 -39.43 -31.73
C LEU A 166 2.72 -39.42 -33.26
N GLY A 167 3.61 -38.64 -33.88
CA GLY A 167 3.79 -38.63 -35.34
C GLY A 167 4.26 -39.97 -35.89
N LEU A 168 5.22 -40.63 -35.22
CA LEU A 168 5.67 -41.98 -35.60
C LEU A 168 4.55 -43.01 -35.51
N ILE A 169 3.74 -42.96 -34.45
CA ILE A 169 2.59 -43.84 -34.28
C ILE A 169 1.57 -43.62 -35.41
N LEU A 170 1.27 -42.37 -35.76
CA LEU A 170 0.34 -42.05 -36.83
C LEU A 170 0.78 -42.61 -38.18
N VAL A 171 2.07 -42.46 -38.53
CA VAL A 171 2.63 -43.00 -39.78
C VAL A 171 2.55 -44.53 -39.80
N ALA A 172 2.86 -45.19 -38.68
CA ALA A 172 2.76 -46.64 -38.58
C ALA A 172 1.32 -47.14 -38.78
N VAL A 173 0.34 -46.46 -38.18
CA VAL A 173 -1.09 -46.78 -38.36
C VAL A 173 -1.50 -46.64 -39.83
N LEU A 174 -1.13 -45.52 -40.47
CA LEU A 174 -1.44 -45.29 -41.89
C LEU A 174 -0.77 -46.28 -42.84
N ALA A 175 0.41 -46.81 -42.49
CA ALA A 175 1.10 -47.81 -43.30
C ALA A 175 0.51 -49.22 -43.17
N LEU A 176 -0.30 -49.47 -42.13
CA LEU A 176 -0.95 -50.76 -41.85
C LEU A 176 -2.40 -50.84 -42.35
N THR A 177 -2.96 -49.74 -42.84
CA THR A 177 -4.30 -49.63 -43.44
C THR A 177 -4.21 -49.56 -44.96
#